data_AF-A0A9E3CS68-F1
#
_entry.id   AF-A0A9E3CS68-F1
#
_cell.length_a   1.000
_cell.length_b   1.000
_cell.length_c   1.000
_cell.angle_alpha   90.00
_cell.angle_beta   90.00
_cell.angle_gamma   90.00
#
_symmetry.space_group_name_H-M   'P 1'
#
loop_
_entity.id
_entity.type
_entity.pdbx_description
1 polymer ?
#
loop_
_entity_poly.entity_id
_entity_poly.type
_entity_poly.pdbx_seq_one_letter_code
_entity_poly.pdbx_strand_id
1 'polypeptide(L)' 'MLNKSHIPPSDAAQLRVLDALQGGARTWQEIQALTDFNNDYLGILLGELLGRRLVKTGHRGEVRVYWLPRA' A
#
# COMPACT_ATOMS: atom_id res chain seq x y z
N MET A 1 3.22 29.91 3.15
CA MET A 1 2.66 28.60 3.49
C MET A 1 2.01 28.03 2.24
N LEU A 2 2.62 27.03 1.59
CA LEU A 2 1.94 26.25 0.54
C LEU A 2 2.60 24.88 0.38
N ASN A 3 1.78 23.87 0.64
CA ASN A 3 1.76 22.48 0.18
C ASN A 3 3.05 21.64 0.26
N LYS A 4 3.05 20.78 1.28
CA LYS A 4 3.71 19.46 1.26
C LYS A 4 3.36 18.80 -0.07
N SER A 5 4.32 18.73 -0.98
CA SER A 5 4.19 18.03 -2.25
C SER A 5 3.78 16.60 -1.96
N HIS A 6 2.51 16.30 -2.18
CA HIS A 6 1.99 14.94 -2.18
C HIS A 6 2.49 14.33 -3.49
N ILE A 7 3.78 13.94 -3.53
CA ILE A 7 4.38 13.35 -4.73
C ILE A 7 3.59 12.05 -4.95
N PRO A 8 2.76 11.97 -6.00
CA PRO A 8 2.07 10.72 -6.30
C PRO A 8 3.12 9.64 -6.54
N PRO A 9 2.83 8.37 -6.24
CA PRO A 9 3.73 7.28 -6.59
C PRO A 9 4.07 7.38 -8.08
N SER A 10 5.34 7.62 -8.39
CA SER A 10 5.82 7.85 -9.75
C SER A 10 6.08 6.55 -10.51
N ASP A 11 5.92 5.41 -9.84
CA ASP A 11 6.16 4.07 -10.38
C ASP A 11 4.83 3.32 -10.57
N ALA A 12 4.64 2.75 -11.77
CA ALA A 12 3.50 1.91 -12.11
C ALA A 12 3.29 0.75 -11.14
N ALA A 13 4.36 0.21 -10.53
CA ALA A 13 4.25 -0.85 -9.54
C ALA A 13 3.59 -0.38 -8.23
N GLN A 14 3.94 0.83 -7.76
CA GLN A 14 3.32 1.43 -6.58
C GLN A 14 1.83 1.71 -6.83
N LEU A 15 1.47 2.17 -8.03
CA LEU A 15 0.07 2.38 -8.41
C LEU A 15 -0.74 1.09 -8.38
N ARG A 16 -0.19 -0.05 -8.82
CA ARG A 16 -0.88 -1.34 -8.72
C ARG A 16 -1.14 -1.76 -7.27
N VAL A 17 -0.19 -1.53 -6.37
CA VAL A 17 -0.40 -1.81 -4.93
C VAL A 17 -1.52 -0.92 -4.37
N LEU A 18 -1.55 0.37 -4.74
CA LEU A 18 -2.63 1.26 -4.31
C LEU A 18 -3.99 0.86 -4.90
N ASP A 19 -4.02 0.44 -6.15
CA ASP A 19 -5.23 -0.04 -6.83
C ASP A 19 -5.80 -1.29 -6.14
N ALA A 20 -4.94 -2.25 -5.79
CA ALA A 20 -5.32 -3.44 -5.02
C ALA A 20 -5.96 -3.10 -3.66
N LEU A 21 -5.64 -1.94 -3.08
CA LEU A 21 -6.17 -1.45 -1.80
C LEU A 21 -7.42 -0.56 -1.93
N GLN A 22 -7.84 -0.19 -3.15
CA GLN A 22 -9.08 0.59 -3.37
C GLN A 22 -10.32 -0.15 -2.86
N GLY A 23 -10.31 -1.49 -2.92
CA GLY A 23 -11.38 -2.35 -2.41
C GLY A 23 -11.47 -2.43 -0.88
N GLY A 24 -10.61 -1.72 -0.14
CA GLY A 24 -10.58 -1.68 1.32
C GLY A 24 -9.38 -2.36 1.93
N ALA A 25 -9.49 -2.73 3.22
CA ALA A 25 -8.38 -3.33 3.94
C ALA A 25 -8.07 -4.76 3.44
N ARG A 26 -6.82 -5.00 3.06
CA ARG A 26 -6.32 -6.27 2.52
C ARG A 26 -5.15 -6.81 3.32
N THR A 27 -5.06 -8.12 3.44
CA THR A 27 -3.91 -8.85 3.96
C THR A 27 -2.75 -8.81 2.97
N TRP A 28 -1.56 -9.20 3.44
CA TRP A 28 -0.38 -9.32 2.56
C TRP A 28 -0.64 -10.26 1.38
N GLN A 29 -1.21 -11.44 1.65
CA GLN A 29 -1.48 -12.48 0.65
C GLN A 29 -2.49 -12.01 -0.40
N GLU A 30 -3.51 -11.25 -0.01
CA GLU A 30 -4.48 -10.69 -0.96
C GLU A 30 -3.82 -9.66 -1.89
N ILE A 31 -2.97 -8.77 -1.35
CA ILE A 31 -2.24 -7.79 -2.18
C ILE A 31 -1.31 -8.51 -3.14
N GLN A 32 -0.64 -9.56 -2.66
CA GLN A 32 0.23 -10.40 -3.48
C GLN A 32 -0.54 -11.03 -4.65
N ALA A 33 -1.68 -11.66 -4.35
CA ALA A 33 -2.51 -12.31 -5.36
C ALA A 33 -3.11 -11.33 -6.39
N LEU A 34 -3.33 -10.07 -6.00
CA LEU A 34 -3.87 -9.03 -6.90
C LEU A 34 -2.78 -8.37 -7.77
N THR A 35 -1.51 -8.45 -7.37
CA THR A 35 -0.41 -7.74 -8.05
C THR A 35 0.58 -8.66 -8.74
N ASP A 36 0.54 -9.97 -8.46
CA ASP A 36 1.52 -10.98 -8.88
C ASP A 36 2.97 -10.66 -8.49
N PHE A 37 3.16 -9.83 -7.45
CA PHE A 37 4.49 -9.50 -6.95
C PHE A 37 5.02 -10.59 -6.01
N ASN A 38 6.33 -10.83 -6.05
CA ASN A 38 6.97 -11.66 -5.03
C ASN A 38 7.07 -10.90 -3.68
N ASN A 39 7.36 -11.63 -2.61
CA ASN A 39 7.38 -11.06 -1.25
C ASN A 39 8.41 -9.94 -1.09
N ASP A 40 9.60 -10.08 -1.68
CA ASP A 40 10.68 -9.09 -1.53
C ASP A 40 10.28 -7.77 -2.21
N TYR A 41 9.80 -7.85 -3.45
CA TYR A 41 9.39 -6.69 -4.21
C TYR A 41 8.16 -6.00 -3.59
N LEU A 42 7.18 -6.80 -3.14
CA LEU A 42 6.02 -6.26 -2.43
C LEU A 42 6.42 -5.57 -1.11
N GLY A 43 7.41 -6.10 -0.39
CA GLY A 43 7.93 -5.50 0.84
C GLY A 43 8.61 -4.15 0.62
N ILE A 44 9.40 -4.02 -0.45
CA ILE A 44 10.00 -2.74 -0.84
C ILE A 44 8.89 -1.72 -1.14
N LEU A 45 7.93 -2.08 -2.00
CA LEU A 45 6.85 -1.18 -2.41
C LEU A 45 5.96 -0.76 -1.22
N LEU A 46 5.48 -1.71 -0.42
CA LEU A 46 4.68 -1.39 0.76
C LEU A 46 5.47 -0.59 1.80
N GLY A 47 6.76 -0.89 1.99
CA GLY A 47 7.64 -0.12 2.88
C GLY A 47 7.72 1.35 2.48
N GLU A 48 7.93 1.63 1.19
CA GLU A 48 7.95 3.00 0.67
C GLU A 48 6.59 3.70 0.82
N LEU A 49 5.49 3.02 0.47
CA LEU A 49 4.14 3.58 0.58
C LEU A 49 3.75 3.88 2.03
N LEU A 50 4.13 3.02 2.98
CA LEU A 50 3.96 3.23 4.42
C LEU A 50 4.82 4.42 4.89
N GLY A 51 6.08 4.50 4.47
CA GLY A 51 6.98 5.62 4.80
C GLY A 51 6.45 6.97 4.32
N ARG A 52 5.81 6.99 3.16
CA ARG A 52 5.13 8.17 2.59
C ARG A 52 3.73 8.42 3.15
N ARG A 53 3.23 7.56 4.05
CA ARG A 53 1.87 7.60 4.62
C ARG A 53 0.75 7.52 3.58
N LEU A 54 1.04 6.95 2.40
CA LEU A 54 0.06 6.67 1.35
C LEU A 54 -0.75 5.40 1.63
N VAL A 55 -0.22 4.52 2.48
CA VAL A 55 -0.87 3.32 2.99
C VAL A 55 -0.79 3.35 4.53
N LYS A 56 -1.79 2.78 5.19
CA LYS A 56 -1.79 2.48 6.63
C LYS A 56 -1.77 0.98 6.82
N THR A 57 -1.28 0.55 7.99
CA THR A 57 -1.29 -0.86 8.40
C THR A 57 -1.76 -1.01 9.84
N GLY A 58 -2.21 -2.20 10.18
CA GLY A 58 -2.71 -2.60 11.48
C GLY A 58 -3.07 -4.07 11.47
N HIS A 59 -3.92 -4.50 12.38
CA HIS A 59 -4.28 -5.91 12.53
C HIS A 59 -5.80 -6.11 12.51
N ARG A 60 -6.24 -7.21 11.90
CA ARG A 60 -7.60 -7.76 12.00
C ARG A 60 -7.47 -9.13 12.66
N GLY A 61 -7.69 -9.18 13.98
CA GLY A 61 -7.27 -10.33 14.79
C GLY A 61 -5.75 -10.47 14.76
N GLU A 62 -5.26 -11.66 14.46
CA GLU A 62 -3.83 -11.97 14.37
C GLU A 62 -3.20 -11.61 13.01
N VAL A 63 -4.01 -11.17 12.03
CA VAL A 63 -3.52 -10.95 10.66
C VAL A 63 -3.26 -9.47 10.42
N ARG A 64 -2.05 -9.15 9.93
CA ARG A 64 -1.73 -7.80 9.47
C ARG A 64 -2.50 -7.46 8.20
N VAL A 65 -3.12 -6.28 8.19
CA VAL A 65 -3.83 -5.73 7.03
C VAL A 65 -3.31 -4.34 6.68
N TYR A 66 -3.53 -3.95 5.43
CA TYR A 66 -3.12 -2.69 4.84
C TYR A 66 -4.33 -2.02 4.20
N TRP A 67 -4.43 -0.70 4.27
CA TRP A 67 -5.53 0.07 3.68
C TRP A 67 -5.11 1.48 3.30
N LEU A 68 -5.86 2.11 2.41
CA LEU A 68 -5.66 3.51 2.06
C LEU A 68 -6.15 4.43 3.20
N PRO A 69 -5.42 5.50 3.55
CA PRO A 69 -5.93 6.54 4.45
C PRO A 69 -7.28 7.07 3.94
N ARG A 70 -8.24 7.26 4.85
CA ARG A 70 -9.44 8.05 4.51
C ARG A 70 -9.01 9.50 4.26
N ALA A 71 -9.49 10.07 3.17
CA ALA A 71 -9.36 11.49 2.86
C ALA A 71 -10.07 12.35 3.91
#